data_AF-A0A954INL0-F1
#
_entry.id   AF-A0A954INL0-F1
#
_cell.length_a   1.000
_cell.length_b   1.000
_cell.length_c   1.000
_cell.angle_alpha   90.00
_cell.angle_beta   90.00
_cell.angle_gamma   90.00
#
_symmetry.space_group_name_H-M   'P 1'
#
loop_
_entity.id
_entity.type
_entity.pdbx_description
1 polymer ?
#
loop_
_entity_poly.entity_id
_entity_poly.type
_entity_poly.pdbx_seq_one_letter_code
_entity_poly.pdbx_strand_id
1 'polypeptide(L)'
;MYFRADTAITRLMVPKGSVAIDGVSLTLVLVEPGRFSVALIPHTLQITTLGCRKTGDRVNIENDILGKYVAQLLQHHPMLPTGQNDS
;
A
#
# COMPACT_ATOMS: atom_id res chain seq x y z
N MET A 1 -9.71 8.34 3.49
CA MET A 1 -9.07 9.45 2.73
C MET A 1 -8.35 8.87 1.51
N TYR A 2 -8.31 9.57 0.38
CA TYR A 2 -7.66 9.10 -0.86
C TYR A 2 -6.32 9.79 -1.12
N PHE A 3 -5.37 9.03 -1.64
CA PHE A 3 -4.04 9.49 -2.04
C PHE A 3 -3.72 9.01 -3.46
N ARG A 4 -2.95 9.82 -4.19
CA ARG A 4 -2.39 9.45 -5.50
C ARG A 4 -0.91 9.16 -5.35
N ALA A 5 -0.44 8.11 -6.01
CA ALA A 5 0.97 7.73 -6.05
C ALA A 5 1.28 7.08 -7.40
N ASP A 6 2.56 6.94 -7.74
CA ASP A 6 2.93 6.22 -8.96
C ASP A 6 2.42 4.77 -8.92
N THR A 7 2.06 4.23 -10.07
CA THR A 7 1.60 2.84 -10.17
C THR A 7 2.66 1.84 -9.70
N ALA A 8 3.95 2.15 -9.87
CA ALA A 8 5.05 1.34 -9.34
C ALA A 8 5.01 1.25 -7.80
N ILE A 9 4.55 2.29 -7.12
CA ILE A 9 4.38 2.32 -5.67
C ILE A 9 3.12 1.54 -5.27
N THR A 10 1.99 1.79 -5.93
CA THR A 10 0.71 1.16 -5.56
C THR A 10 0.68 -0.34 -5.86
N ARG A 11 1.48 -0.83 -6.81
CA ARG A 11 1.64 -2.27 -7.09
C ARG A 11 2.27 -3.05 -5.93
N LEU A 12 2.96 -2.37 -5.01
CA LEU A 12 3.56 -2.97 -3.82
C LEU A 12 2.63 -2.94 -2.60
N MET A 13 1.45 -2.34 -2.74
CA MET A 13 0.47 -2.20 -1.67
C MET A 13 -0.53 -3.35 -1.70
N VAL A 14 -0.88 -3.84 -0.51
CA VAL A 14 -1.85 -4.92 -0.34
C VAL A 14 -3.05 -4.38 0.44
N PRO A 15 -4.30 -4.60 0.01
CA PRO A 15 -5.49 -4.25 0.80
C PRO A 15 -5.41 -4.85 2.21
N LYS A 16 -5.81 -4.08 3.23
CA LYS A 16 -5.63 -4.41 4.67
C LYS A 16 -4.17 -4.45 5.16
N GLY A 17 -3.21 -4.21 4.28
CA GLY A 17 -1.81 -3.95 4.67
C GLY A 17 -1.64 -2.56 5.29
N SER A 18 -0.41 -2.25 5.67
CA SER A 18 -0.06 -0.94 6.23
C SER A 18 0.64 -0.04 5.22
N VAL A 19 0.53 1.26 5.43
CA VAL A 19 1.28 2.31 4.72
C VAL A 19 1.60 3.42 5.71
N ALA A 20 2.81 3.96 5.66
CA ALA A 20 3.16 5.16 6.40
C ALA A 20 2.99 6.40 5.51
N ILE A 21 2.25 7.39 6.01
CA ILE A 21 2.05 8.69 5.37
C ILE A 21 2.56 9.77 6.31
N ASP A 22 3.58 10.54 5.90
CA ASP A 22 4.30 11.48 6.77
C ASP A 22 4.73 10.83 8.11
N GLY A 23 5.13 9.56 8.07
CA GLY A 23 5.53 8.77 9.25
C GLY A 23 4.39 8.19 10.08
N VAL A 24 3.13 8.47 9.74
CA VAL A 24 1.95 7.92 10.43
C VAL A 24 1.54 6.60 9.78
N SER A 25 1.59 5.51 10.55
CA SER A 25 1.13 4.19 10.09
C SER A 25 -0.40 4.13 10.00
N LEU A 26 -0.90 3.74 8.83
CA LEU A 26 -2.32 3.69 8.50
C LEU A 26 -2.65 2.39 7.77
N THR A 27 -3.90 1.94 7.92
CA THR A 27 -4.39 0.74 7.23
C THR A 27 -4.93 1.09 5.85
N LEU A 28 -4.47 0.36 4.82
CA LEU A 28 -4.99 0.44 3.46
C LEU A 28 -6.39 -0.17 3.37
N VAL A 29 -7.34 0.58 2.82
CA VAL A 29 -8.73 0.13 2.62
C VAL A 29 -8.95 -0.30 1.18
N LEU A 30 -8.60 0.56 0.22
CA LEU A 30 -8.65 0.27 -1.21
C LEU A 30 -7.30 0.56 -1.85
N VAL A 31 -6.89 -0.28 -2.79
CA VAL A 31 -5.67 -0.11 -3.58
C VAL A 31 -6.03 -0.30 -5.04
N GLU A 32 -5.72 0.68 -5.87
CA GLU A 32 -5.92 0.66 -7.31
C GLU A 32 -4.64 1.17 -8.01
N PRO A 33 -4.46 0.93 -9.31
CA PRO A 33 -3.36 1.53 -10.05
C PRO A 33 -3.38 3.06 -9.93
N GLY A 34 -2.32 3.63 -9.36
CA GLY A 34 -2.13 5.08 -9.26
C GLY A 34 -2.85 5.78 -8.09
N ARG A 35 -3.65 5.06 -7.28
CA ARG A 35 -4.30 5.62 -6.08
C ARG A 35 -4.63 4.57 -5.03
N PHE A 36 -4.76 5.01 -3.79
CA PHE A 36 -5.17 4.17 -2.67
C PHE A 36 -5.98 4.99 -1.66
N SER A 37 -6.65 4.29 -0.75
CA SER A 37 -7.33 4.91 0.38
C SER A 37 -6.91 4.27 1.69
N VAL A 38 -6.95 5.07 2.74
CA VAL A 38 -6.63 4.66 4.10
C VAL A 38 -7.81 4.89 5.05
N ALA A 39 -7.89 4.02 6.06
CA ALA A 39 -8.78 4.19 7.19
C ALA A 39 -8.22 5.29 8.09
N LEU A 40 -9.06 6.27 8.42
CA LEU A 40 -8.73 7.30 9.39
C LEU A 40 -9.85 7.31 10.43
N ILE A 41 -9.47 7.09 11.68
CA ILE A 41 -10.35 7.23 12.83
C ILE A 41 -10.33 8.73 13.20
N PRO A 42 -11.45 9.36 13.59
CA PRO A 42 -11.49 10.80 13.89
C PRO A 42 -10.41 11.28 14.87
N HIS A 43 -10.05 10.43 15.84
CA HIS A 43 -8.97 10.72 16.77
C HIS A 43 -7.60 10.87 16.08
N THR A 44 -7.28 10.01 15.10
CA THR A 44 -6.04 10.10 14.30
C THR A 44 -5.99 11.39 13.47
N LEU A 45 -7.12 11.85 12.93
CA LEU A 45 -7.20 13.14 12.24
C LEU A 45 -6.95 14.32 13.18
N GLN A 46 -7.46 14.27 14.41
CA GLN A 46 -7.32 15.37 15.38
C GLN A 46 -5.91 15.52 15.95
N ILE A 47 -5.16 14.43 16.07
CA ILE A 47 -3.86 14.42 16.77
C ILE A 47 -2.65 14.30 15.83
N THR A 48 -2.86 14.20 14.51
CA THR A 48 -1.77 14.12 13.52
C THR A 48 -1.84 15.27 12.52
N THR A 49 -0.73 15.55 11.86
CA THR A 49 -0.64 16.57 10.80
C THR A 49 -1.59 16.31 9.63
N LEU A 50 -2.09 15.08 9.46
CA LEU A 50 -3.05 14.70 8.43
C LEU A 50 -4.39 15.44 8.53
N GLY A 51 -4.81 15.85 9.73
CA GLY A 51 -6.05 16.65 9.91
C GLY A 51 -5.96 18.06 9.35
N CYS A 52 -4.74 18.60 9.21
CA CYS A 52 -4.50 19.94 8.68
C CYS A 52 -4.16 19.94 7.18
N ARG A 53 -3.99 18.76 6.57
CA ARG A 53 -3.66 18.62 5.14
C ARG A 53 -4.85 18.96 4.26
N LYS A 54 -4.58 19.63 3.15
CA LYS A 54 -5.56 19.97 2.12
C LYS A 54 -5.37 19.09 0.89
N THR A 55 -6.43 18.94 0.11
CA THR A 55 -6.32 18.31 -1.22
C THR A 55 -5.27 19.03 -2.06
N GLY A 56 -4.29 18.28 -2.58
CA GLY A 56 -3.18 18.80 -3.36
C GLY A 56 -1.85 18.87 -2.59
N ASP A 57 -1.88 18.77 -1.26
CA ASP A 57 -0.65 18.69 -0.48
C ASP A 57 0.14 17.42 -0.81
N ARG A 58 1.46 17.57 -0.94
CA ARG A 58 2.36 16.43 -1.09
C ARG A 58 2.61 15.81 0.29
N VAL A 59 2.72 14.49 0.30
CA VAL A 59 3.03 13.70 1.49
C VAL A 59 4.14 12.72 1.17
N ASN A 60 4.91 12.34 2.19
CA ASN A 60 5.88 11.27 2.09
C ASN A 60 5.16 9.93 2.26
N ILE A 61 5.47 8.96 1.39
CA ILE A 61 4.84 7.63 1.39
C ILE A 61 5.92 6.58 1.60
N GLU A 62 5.71 5.73 2.60
CA GLU A 62 6.53 4.55 2.89
C GLU A 62 5.65 3.31 2.85
N ASN A 63 5.97 2.38 1.94
CA ASN A 63 5.27 1.11 1.80
C ASN A 63 5.85 0.06 2.75
N ASP A 64 4.96 -0.73 3.35
CA ASP A 64 5.30 -1.82 4.27
C ASP A 64 6.26 -2.80 3.62
N ILE A 65 7.28 -3.20 4.40
CA ILE A 65 8.34 -4.09 3.96
C ILE A 65 7.76 -5.47 3.61
N LEU A 66 6.65 -5.88 4.23
CA LEU A 66 5.94 -7.13 3.90
C LEU A 66 5.57 -7.21 2.41
N GLY A 67 5.04 -6.14 1.82
CA GLY A 67 4.69 -6.11 0.40
C GLY A 67 5.92 -6.27 -0.51
N LYS A 68 7.04 -5.65 -0.12
CA LYS A 68 8.33 -5.78 -0.83
C LYS A 68 8.88 -7.21 -0.74
N TYR A 69 8.82 -7.82 0.44
CA TYR A 69 9.27 -9.21 0.63
C TYR A 69 8.41 -10.22 -0.13
N VAL A 70 7.08 -10.06 -0.15
CA VAL A 70 6.19 -10.93 -0.95
C VAL A 70 6.50 -10.77 -2.44
N ALA A 71 6.64 -9.54 -2.93
CA ALA A 71 7.02 -9.29 -4.32
C ALA A 71 8.38 -9.94 -4.66
N GLN A 72 9.37 -9.84 -3.77
CA GLN A 72 10.67 -10.46 -3.94
C GLN A 72 10.59 -11.99 -3.90
N LEU A 73 9.80 -12.59 -3.01
CA LEU A 73 9.60 -14.05 -2.94
C LEU A 73 8.96 -14.60 -4.21
N LEU A 74 7.95 -13.92 -4.75
CA LEU A 74 7.29 -14.31 -6.01
C LEU A 74 8.20 -14.16 -7.24
N GLN A 75 9.18 -13.25 -7.21
CA GLN A 75 10.20 -13.13 -8.27
C GLN A 75 11.23 -14.26 -8.23
N HIS A 76 11.53 -14.80 -7.05
CA HIS A 76 12.56 -15.84 -6.88
C HIS A 76 11.99 -17.27 -6.90
N HIS A 77 10.68 -17.43 -6.81
CA HIS A 77 10.01 -18.72 -6.97
C HIS A 77 9.06 -18.67 -8.18
N PRO A 78 9.56 -18.88 -9.43
CA PRO A 78 8.67 -19.17 -10.52
C PRO A 78 7.82 -20.38 -10.11
N MET A 79 6.51 -20.25 -10.25
CA MET A 79 5.57 -21.35 -9.97
C MET A 79 6.13 -22.62 -10.61
N LEU A 80 6.33 -23.66 -9.80
CA LEU A 80 6.71 -24.97 -10.33
C LEU A 80 5.67 -25.34 -11.40
N PRO A 81 6.10 -25.78 -12.60
CA PRO A 81 5.16 -26.18 -13.63
C PRO A 81 4.23 -27.24 -13.05
N THR A 82 2.93 -26.94 -13.01
CA THR A 82 1.88 -27.89 -12.65
C THR A 82 2.09 -29.11 -13.54
N GLY A 83 2.37 -30.26 -12.91
CA GLY A 83 2.70 -31.51 -13.58
C GLY A 83 1.76 -31.76 -14.74
N GLN A 84 2.36 -31.85 -15.92
CA GLN A 84 1.73 -32.34 -17.14
C GLN A 84 1.29 -33.78 -16.85
N ASN A 85 -0.03 -34.00 -16.81
CA ASN A 85 -0.61 -35.33 -16.84
C ASN A 85 -0.29 -35.92 -18.22
N ASP A 86 0.80 -36.67 -18.30
CA ASP A 86 1.05 -37.57 -19.42
C ASP A 86 0.49 -38.96 -19.06
N SER A 87 -0.60 -39.31 -19.75
CA SER A 87 -1.18 -40.64 -20.03
C SER A 87 -1.87 -41.41 -18.89
#